data_AF-A0A485XE99-F1
#
_entry.id   AF-A0A485XE99-F1
#
_cell.length_a   1.000
_cell.length_b   1.000
_cell.length_c   1.000
_cell.angle_alpha   90.00
_cell.angle_beta   90.00
_cell.angle_gamma   90.00
#
_symmetry.space_group_name_H-M   'P 1'
#
loop_
_entity.id
_entity.type
_entity.pdbx_description
1 polymer ?
#
loop_
_entity_poly.entity_id
_entity_poly.type
_entity_poly.pdbx_seq_one_letter_code
_entity_poly.pdbx_strand_id
1 'polypeptide(L)'
;MRKILVFLCLLFCCSEVVAKCDYFDSTGTVLFNLSPKIATDPTIPVGTVLYTKKVGTGHYKTFECNKLLGDQYIVDSTAPEVPGVTGIMGKPVYETGIDGIGFQFSDILDSKHGSIKPAVAQSMIVPIKRSNDDYRFMTVWLIKTKPVIDTSGVSTNPVFKFSAGNLNTNPRPSDRLLLTATLKFKSISYKATSCDISVSGPSQITLNTIEKNTLMSIPRGGTTPSQKTITMDVSCPAGSIGNKLYYWFNPVGGTSPAGNGIIDNLLTGSGAASNVGIIFKKDNSPVIFYDAETYSFASAQASQQFKFTADYYRMSDNSAEVTAGHVKAMLEVVIQEE
;
A
#
# COMPACT_ATOMS: atom_id res chain seq x y z
N MET A 1 -34.11 -65.96 40.87
CA MET A 1 -33.38 -64.73 41.32
C MET A 1 -31.99 -64.78 40.67
N ARG A 2 -31.43 -63.79 39.96
CA ARG A 2 -31.81 -62.45 39.51
C ARG A 2 -30.87 -62.19 38.30
N LYS A 3 -31.40 -62.02 37.07
CA LYS A 3 -30.56 -61.73 35.89
C LYS A 3 -30.08 -60.28 35.98
N ILE A 4 -28.79 -60.07 36.13
CA ILE A 4 -28.19 -58.73 36.15
C ILE A 4 -27.99 -58.30 34.69
N LEU A 5 -28.87 -57.43 34.22
CA LEU A 5 -28.67 -56.66 33.00
C LEU A 5 -27.83 -55.44 33.37
N VAL A 6 -26.58 -55.41 32.91
CA VAL A 6 -25.73 -54.22 33.00
C VAL A 6 -26.08 -53.32 31.83
N PHE A 7 -26.77 -52.23 32.10
CA PHE A 7 -27.08 -51.20 31.11
C PHE A 7 -25.89 -50.22 31.05
N LEU A 8 -25.03 -50.39 30.05
CA LEU A 8 -23.90 -49.49 29.82
C LEU A 8 -24.41 -48.24 29.08
N CYS A 9 -24.83 -47.21 29.82
CA CYS A 9 -25.12 -45.91 29.24
C CYS A 9 -23.81 -45.25 28.78
N LEU A 10 -23.48 -45.38 27.50
CA LEU A 10 -22.48 -44.57 26.81
C LEU A 10 -22.99 -43.13 26.74
N LEU A 11 -22.58 -42.30 27.69
CA LEU A 11 -22.70 -40.85 27.61
C LEU A 11 -21.79 -40.35 26.47
N PHE A 12 -22.35 -40.19 25.27
CA PHE A 12 -21.74 -39.36 24.24
C PHE A 12 -21.98 -37.90 24.62
N CYS A 13 -21.07 -37.34 25.42
CA CYS A 13 -20.96 -35.89 25.51
C CYS A 13 -20.58 -35.39 24.12
N CYS A 14 -21.50 -34.74 23.42
CA CYS A 14 -21.19 -33.91 22.26
C CYS A 14 -20.30 -32.76 22.74
N SER A 15 -18.99 -32.99 22.85
CA SER A 15 -18.03 -31.89 22.88
C SER A 15 -18.14 -31.21 21.53
N GLU A 16 -18.54 -29.94 21.51
CA GLU A 16 -18.33 -29.12 20.33
C GLU A 16 -16.83 -29.16 20.04
N VAL A 17 -16.45 -29.78 18.91
CA VAL A 17 -15.09 -29.68 18.41
C VAL A 17 -14.92 -28.23 17.98
N VAL A 18 -14.41 -27.39 18.88
CA VAL A 18 -14.08 -26.01 18.53
C VAL A 18 -12.89 -26.09 17.58
N ALA A 19 -13.17 -25.88 16.29
CA ALA A 19 -12.14 -25.98 15.26
C ALA A 19 -11.06 -24.92 15.52
N LYS A 20 -9.81 -25.36 15.56
CA LYS A 20 -8.64 -24.49 15.61
C LYS A 20 -8.31 -24.03 14.20
N CYS A 21 -7.63 -22.88 14.09
CA CYS A 21 -6.91 -22.61 12.86
C CYS A 21 -5.85 -23.69 12.63
N ASP A 22 -5.79 -24.19 11.41
CA ASP A 22 -4.72 -25.04 10.93
C ASP A 22 -3.64 -24.17 10.30
N TYR A 23 -2.39 -24.57 10.47
CA TYR A 23 -1.22 -23.83 9.99
C TYR A 23 -0.36 -24.73 9.12
N PHE A 24 0.22 -24.13 8.10
CA PHE A 24 1.14 -24.79 7.18
C PHE A 24 2.43 -23.99 7.10
N ASP A 25 3.54 -24.68 6.83
CA ASP A 25 4.87 -24.10 6.74
C ASP A 25 5.40 -23.48 8.05
N SER A 26 6.57 -22.86 7.97
CA SER A 26 7.27 -22.24 9.10
C SER A 26 7.06 -20.73 9.13
N THR A 27 7.15 -20.14 10.32
CA THR A 27 7.03 -18.68 10.49
C THR A 27 8.10 -17.96 9.66
N GLY A 28 7.65 -17.01 8.83
CA GLY A 28 8.53 -16.19 8.00
C GLY A 28 9.27 -15.13 8.80
N THR A 29 10.47 -14.77 8.34
CA THR A 29 11.25 -13.66 8.89
C THR A 29 11.72 -12.76 7.77
N VAL A 30 11.46 -11.46 7.90
CA VAL A 30 11.84 -10.44 6.92
C VAL A 30 12.70 -9.38 7.60
N LEU A 31 13.81 -9.00 6.96
CA LEU A 31 14.68 -7.93 7.43
C LEU A 31 14.75 -6.81 6.40
N PHE A 32 14.21 -5.65 6.75
CA PHE A 32 14.39 -4.42 5.99
C PHE A 32 15.69 -3.75 6.43
N ASN A 33 16.75 -3.94 5.65
CA ASN A 33 18.00 -3.21 5.82
C ASN A 33 18.00 -1.96 4.94
N LEU A 34 17.81 -0.80 5.55
CA LEU A 34 17.70 0.48 4.87
C LEU A 34 19.04 1.24 4.90
N SER A 35 19.36 1.88 3.78
CA SER A 35 20.44 2.87 3.65
C SER A 35 19.91 4.08 2.88
N PRO A 36 18.90 4.81 3.39
CA PRO A 36 18.22 5.83 2.62
C PRO A 36 19.06 7.10 2.53
N LYS A 37 18.89 7.81 1.42
CA LYS A 37 19.24 9.22 1.27
C LYS A 37 17.99 10.05 1.56
N ILE A 38 18.00 10.87 2.60
CA ILE A 38 16.82 11.60 3.08
C ILE A 38 17.06 13.10 2.95
N ALA A 39 16.16 13.77 2.24
CA ALA A 39 16.11 15.23 2.21
C ALA A 39 15.59 15.76 3.55
N THR A 40 16.31 16.72 4.13
CA THR A 40 15.96 17.37 5.41
C THR A 40 15.29 18.73 5.21
N ASP A 41 14.93 19.08 3.98
CA ASP A 41 14.27 20.33 3.63
C ASP A 41 12.99 20.52 4.46
N PRO A 42 12.89 21.59 5.28
CA PRO A 42 11.74 21.83 6.14
C PRO A 42 10.46 22.19 5.38
N THR A 43 10.56 22.57 4.11
CA THR A 43 9.40 22.91 3.26
C THR A 43 8.65 21.68 2.76
N ILE A 44 9.29 20.50 2.75
CA ILE A 44 8.60 19.23 2.45
C ILE A 44 7.49 19.01 3.48
N PRO A 45 6.23 18.81 3.07
CA PRO A 45 5.12 18.62 4.00
C PRO A 45 5.25 17.37 4.88
N VAL A 46 4.62 17.44 6.07
CA VAL A 46 4.39 16.26 6.91
C VAL A 46 3.41 15.32 6.20
N GLY A 47 3.68 14.02 6.26
CA GLY A 47 2.93 12.98 5.55
C GLY A 47 3.55 12.57 4.20
N THR A 48 4.52 13.32 3.68
CA THR A 48 5.23 12.97 2.44
C THR A 48 6.11 11.74 2.62
N VAL A 49 6.15 10.89 1.59
CA VAL A 49 7.07 9.74 1.53
C VAL A 49 8.49 10.23 1.30
N LEU A 50 9.39 9.93 2.24
CA LEU A 50 10.82 10.24 2.17
C LEU A 50 11.62 9.14 1.46
N TYR A 51 11.20 7.89 1.61
CA TYR A 51 11.93 6.74 1.08
C TYR A 51 11.02 5.50 1.04
N THR A 52 11.26 4.61 0.08
CA THR A 52 10.54 3.35 -0.08
C THR A 52 11.52 2.20 -0.27
N LYS A 53 11.24 1.06 0.36
CA LYS A 53 11.97 -0.19 0.13
C LYS A 53 11.02 -1.37 -0.02
N LYS A 54 11.19 -2.10 -1.12
CA LYS A 54 10.59 -3.40 -1.36
C LYS A 54 11.59 -4.50 -1.03
N VAL A 55 11.15 -5.56 -0.35
CA VAL A 55 11.96 -6.75 -0.03
C VAL A 55 11.13 -8.00 -0.28
N GLY A 56 11.78 -9.07 -0.74
CA GLY A 56 11.11 -10.38 -0.82
C GLY A 56 10.76 -10.89 0.57
N THR A 57 9.57 -11.47 0.73
CA THR A 57 9.14 -12.11 1.98
C THR A 57 9.77 -13.49 2.16
N GLY A 58 10.08 -14.17 1.06
CA GLY A 58 10.32 -15.61 1.07
C GLY A 58 9.03 -16.39 1.40
N HIS A 59 9.18 -17.68 1.72
CA HIS A 59 8.08 -18.48 2.24
C HIS A 59 7.75 -18.06 3.69
N TYR A 60 6.47 -18.03 4.03
CA TYR A 60 5.99 -17.75 5.38
C TYR A 60 4.78 -18.62 5.70
N LYS A 61 4.55 -18.85 6.99
CA LYS A 61 3.47 -19.71 7.50
C LYS A 61 2.12 -19.24 6.96
N THR A 62 1.38 -20.17 6.36
CA THR A 62 0.01 -19.96 5.88
C THR A 62 -0.99 -20.62 6.84
N PHE A 63 -2.29 -20.36 6.64
CA PHE A 63 -3.33 -20.82 7.56
C PHE A 63 -4.63 -21.21 6.85
N GLU A 64 -5.42 -22.04 7.52
CA GLU A 64 -6.85 -22.21 7.30
C GLU A 64 -7.60 -21.89 8.61
N CYS A 65 -8.41 -20.82 8.58
CA CYS A 65 -9.17 -20.28 9.71
C CYS A 65 -10.65 -20.05 9.29
N ASN A 66 -11.52 -19.83 10.26
CA ASN A 66 -12.94 -19.60 10.03
C ASN A 66 -13.44 -18.30 10.68
N LYS A 67 -13.85 -17.34 9.84
CA LYS A 67 -14.47 -16.08 10.26
C LYS A 67 -15.70 -16.25 11.17
N LEU A 68 -16.46 -17.35 11.02
CA LEU A 68 -17.65 -17.61 11.82
C LEU A 68 -17.33 -18.02 13.26
N LEU A 69 -16.09 -18.46 13.52
CA LEU A 69 -15.62 -18.84 14.85
C LEU A 69 -14.95 -17.69 15.60
N GLY A 70 -14.94 -16.49 15.01
CA GLY A 70 -14.28 -15.31 15.59
C GLY A 70 -12.77 -15.33 15.43
N ASP A 71 -12.23 -16.11 14.49
CA ASP A 71 -10.80 -16.15 14.22
C ASP A 71 -10.31 -14.78 13.74
N GLN A 72 -9.17 -14.35 14.28
CA GLN A 72 -8.65 -13.01 14.07
C GLN A 72 -7.43 -13.01 13.18
N TYR A 73 -7.33 -11.99 12.33
CA TYR A 73 -6.08 -11.53 11.75
C TYR A 73 -5.55 -10.37 12.59
N ILE A 74 -4.31 -10.51 13.05
CA ILE A 74 -3.69 -9.62 14.03
C ILE A 74 -2.40 -9.08 13.44
N VAL A 75 -2.35 -7.75 13.33
CA VAL A 75 -1.15 -7.01 12.94
C VAL A 75 -0.65 -6.27 14.18
N ASP A 76 0.59 -6.53 14.56
CA ASP A 76 1.22 -5.87 15.71
C ASP A 76 2.43 -5.06 15.26
N SER A 77 2.69 -3.94 15.92
CA SER A 77 3.92 -3.14 15.80
C SER A 77 4.48 -2.89 17.20
N THR A 78 5.79 -3.02 17.37
CA THR A 78 6.47 -2.61 18.62
C THR A 78 6.64 -1.10 18.72
N ALA A 79 6.47 -0.38 17.62
CA ALA A 79 6.49 1.08 17.59
C ALA A 79 5.08 1.65 17.72
N PRO A 80 4.89 2.71 18.54
CA PRO A 80 3.62 3.40 18.64
C PRO A 80 3.30 4.18 17.36
N GLU A 81 2.02 4.50 17.18
CA GLU A 81 1.55 5.42 16.14
C GLU A 81 1.98 6.86 16.46
N VAL A 82 2.38 7.59 15.42
CA VAL A 82 2.68 9.02 15.47
C VAL A 82 1.36 9.79 15.46
N PRO A 83 0.98 10.48 16.55
CA PRO A 83 -0.32 11.12 16.64
C PRO A 83 -0.53 12.19 15.57
N GLY A 84 -1.66 12.14 14.87
CA GLY A 84 -2.07 13.16 13.90
C GLY A 84 -1.30 13.13 12.57
N VAL A 85 -0.40 12.16 12.36
CA VAL A 85 0.32 12.01 11.09
C VAL A 85 -0.20 10.80 10.33
N THR A 86 -0.60 11.03 9.09
CA THR A 86 -0.99 9.97 8.16
C THR A 86 -0.05 9.95 6.96
N GLY A 87 0.20 8.76 6.43
CA GLY A 87 0.99 8.58 5.21
C GLY A 87 0.11 8.16 4.03
N ILE A 88 0.59 7.16 3.30
CA ILE A 88 -0.08 6.59 2.12
C ILE A 88 -1.50 6.13 2.50
N MET A 89 -2.46 6.41 1.60
CA MET A 89 -3.89 6.12 1.78
C MET A 89 -4.50 6.67 3.08
N GLY A 90 -3.91 7.73 3.67
CA GLY A 90 -4.38 8.28 4.94
C GLY A 90 -4.24 7.33 6.13
N LYS A 91 -3.38 6.30 6.02
CA LYS A 91 -3.17 5.30 7.07
C LYS A 91 -2.23 5.81 8.15
N PRO A 92 -2.29 5.24 9.37
CA PRO A 92 -1.38 5.59 10.46
C PRO A 92 0.08 5.45 10.07
N VAL A 93 0.93 6.22 10.74
CA VAL A 93 2.38 6.17 10.62
C VAL A 93 2.94 5.76 11.98
N TYR A 94 3.91 4.87 12.01
CA TYR A 94 4.53 4.35 13.24
C TYR A 94 5.91 5.00 13.47
N GLU A 95 6.33 5.14 14.72
CA GLU A 95 7.61 5.77 15.06
C GLU A 95 8.82 4.91 14.65
N THR A 96 9.82 5.50 13.98
CA THR A 96 11.10 4.79 13.75
C THR A 96 12.07 4.87 14.93
N GLY A 97 11.79 5.76 15.89
CA GLY A 97 12.72 6.22 16.93
C GLY A 97 13.55 7.45 16.54
N ILE A 98 13.58 7.83 15.25
CA ILE A 98 14.25 9.04 14.78
C ILE A 98 13.20 10.15 14.69
N ASP A 99 13.41 11.25 15.41
CA ASP A 99 12.42 12.32 15.44
C ASP A 99 12.27 12.98 14.05
N GLY A 100 11.03 13.13 13.59
CA GLY A 100 10.71 13.59 12.25
C GLY A 100 10.67 12.51 11.15
N ILE A 101 10.99 11.24 11.47
CA ILE A 101 10.84 10.10 10.53
C ILE A 101 9.95 9.01 11.15
N GLY A 102 8.83 8.73 10.51
CA GLY A 102 7.98 7.58 10.79
C GLY A 102 8.05 6.53 9.69
N PHE A 103 7.35 5.42 9.86
CA PHE A 103 7.25 4.38 8.84
C PHE A 103 5.84 3.81 8.70
N GLN A 104 5.58 3.28 7.51
CA GLN A 104 4.45 2.42 7.19
C GLN A 104 4.98 1.13 6.58
N PHE A 105 4.20 0.06 6.65
CA PHE A 105 4.56 -1.23 6.07
C PHE A 105 3.34 -1.85 5.39
N SER A 106 3.57 -2.60 4.33
CA SER A 106 2.50 -3.24 3.56
C SER A 106 1.86 -4.42 4.29
N ASP A 107 0.56 -4.59 4.15
CA ASP A 107 -0.20 -5.73 4.68
C ASP A 107 0.00 -6.99 3.82
N ILE A 108 0.16 -8.16 4.43
CA ILE A 108 0.47 -9.42 3.71
C ILE A 108 -0.77 -10.17 3.19
N LEU A 109 -1.98 -9.80 3.63
CA LEU A 109 -3.24 -10.41 3.18
C LEU A 109 -4.04 -9.46 2.28
N ASP A 110 -4.03 -8.17 2.62
CA ASP A 110 -4.78 -7.13 1.92
C ASP A 110 -4.04 -6.60 0.69
N SER A 111 -2.71 -6.72 0.63
CA SER A 111 -1.95 -6.40 -0.57
C SER A 111 -1.96 -7.57 -1.56
N LYS A 112 -2.35 -7.33 -2.82
CA LYS A 112 -2.41 -8.35 -3.88
C LYS A 112 -2.08 -7.76 -5.24
N HIS A 113 -1.40 -8.54 -6.09
CA HIS A 113 -1.24 -8.28 -7.54
C HIS A 113 -0.97 -6.81 -7.93
N GLY A 114 0.07 -6.19 -7.37
CA GLY A 114 0.44 -4.80 -7.71
C GLY A 114 -0.39 -3.72 -7.01
N SER A 115 -1.39 -4.07 -6.20
CA SER A 115 -2.05 -3.17 -5.27
C SER A 115 -1.48 -3.41 -3.87
N ILE A 116 -0.66 -2.48 -3.39
CA ILE A 116 -0.03 -2.52 -2.07
C ILE A 116 -0.85 -1.64 -1.13
N LYS A 117 -1.24 -2.18 0.04
CA LYS A 117 -1.99 -1.45 1.06
C LYS A 117 -1.16 -1.34 2.34
N PRO A 118 -1.02 -0.14 2.94
CA PRO A 118 -0.41 -0.02 4.26
C PRO A 118 -1.23 -0.78 5.30
N ALA A 119 -0.56 -1.60 6.10
CA ALA A 119 -1.14 -2.31 7.22
C ALA A 119 -1.48 -1.34 8.36
N VAL A 120 -2.45 -1.74 9.18
CA VAL A 120 -2.82 -1.05 10.42
C VAL A 120 -2.61 -2.03 11.56
N ALA A 121 -1.86 -1.62 12.59
CA ALA A 121 -1.63 -2.41 13.79
C ALA A 121 -2.93 -2.53 14.59
N GLN A 122 -3.66 -3.62 14.37
CA GLN A 122 -4.93 -3.92 15.00
C GLN A 122 -5.27 -5.41 14.89
N SER A 123 -6.32 -5.82 15.59
CA SER A 123 -6.95 -7.13 15.40
C SER A 123 -8.28 -6.96 14.68
N MET A 124 -8.54 -7.79 13.67
CA MET A 124 -9.80 -7.85 12.95
C MET A 124 -10.21 -9.30 12.70
N ILE A 125 -11.46 -9.55 12.31
CA ILE A 125 -11.86 -10.88 11.84
C ILE A 125 -11.04 -11.25 10.61
N VAL A 126 -10.62 -12.52 10.53
CA VAL A 126 -9.79 -12.99 9.42
C VAL A 126 -10.47 -12.71 8.07
N PRO A 127 -9.79 -12.03 7.12
CA PRO A 127 -10.43 -11.57 5.88
C PRO A 127 -10.65 -12.71 4.88
N ILE A 128 -9.89 -13.80 5.01
CA ILE A 128 -9.92 -14.96 4.12
C ILE A 128 -9.93 -16.26 4.92
N LYS A 129 -10.59 -17.30 4.39
CA LYS A 129 -10.62 -18.62 5.03
C LYS A 129 -9.25 -19.30 4.98
N ARG A 130 -8.59 -19.24 3.82
CA ARG A 130 -7.31 -19.89 3.57
C ARG A 130 -6.35 -18.89 2.96
N SER A 131 -5.15 -18.78 3.52
CA SER A 131 -4.08 -18.01 2.92
C SER A 131 -3.20 -18.88 2.04
N ASN A 132 -2.52 -18.20 1.12
CA ASN A 132 -1.40 -18.74 0.36
C ASN A 132 -0.21 -17.79 0.54
N ASP A 133 0.97 -18.22 0.13
CA ASP A 133 2.20 -17.43 0.16
C ASP A 133 2.40 -16.62 -1.14
N ASP A 134 1.30 -16.27 -1.83
CA ASP A 134 1.34 -15.52 -3.09
C ASP A 134 1.88 -14.09 -2.91
N TYR A 135 1.85 -13.56 -1.69
CA TYR A 135 2.43 -12.26 -1.39
C TYR A 135 3.94 -12.37 -1.19
N ARG A 136 4.69 -12.24 -2.29
CA ARG A 136 6.13 -12.53 -2.36
C ARG A 136 7.04 -11.39 -1.94
N PHE A 137 6.50 -10.21 -1.65
CA PHE A 137 7.29 -9.03 -1.33
C PHE A 137 6.54 -8.16 -0.33
N MET A 138 7.25 -7.49 0.56
CA MET A 138 6.71 -6.45 1.41
C MET A 138 7.38 -5.12 1.11
N THR A 139 6.66 -4.03 1.36
CA THR A 139 7.15 -2.67 1.18
C THR A 139 7.11 -1.92 2.51
N VAL A 140 8.16 -1.14 2.78
CA VAL A 140 8.19 -0.13 3.84
C VAL A 140 8.34 1.24 3.21
N TRP A 141 7.60 2.20 3.75
CA TRP A 141 7.73 3.61 3.41
C TRP A 141 8.18 4.37 4.64
N LEU A 142 9.19 5.22 4.49
CA LEU A 142 9.55 6.23 5.49
C LEU A 142 8.75 7.49 5.21
N ILE A 143 8.09 8.01 6.23
CA ILE A 143 7.18 9.15 6.13
C ILE A 143 7.73 10.29 6.96
N LYS A 144 7.69 11.51 6.42
CA LYS A 144 8.04 12.72 7.17
C LYS A 144 6.99 13.00 8.23
N THR A 145 7.38 13.06 9.51
CA THR A 145 6.43 13.23 10.63
C THR A 145 6.49 14.61 11.28
N LYS A 146 7.57 15.38 11.05
CA LYS A 146 7.74 16.75 11.55
C LYS A 146 8.38 17.63 10.46
N PRO A 147 8.20 18.96 10.52
CA PRO A 147 8.88 19.87 9.61
C PRO A 147 10.41 19.72 9.63
N VAL A 148 11.00 19.57 10.82
CA VAL A 148 12.43 19.36 11.04
C VAL A 148 12.68 17.91 11.44
N ILE A 149 13.69 17.30 10.80
CA ILE A 149 14.15 15.93 11.09
C ILE A 149 15.36 16.01 12.02
N ASP A 150 15.36 15.23 13.10
CA ASP A 150 16.52 15.04 13.96
C ASP A 150 17.53 14.09 13.29
N THR A 151 18.59 14.65 12.73
CA THR A 151 19.63 13.89 12.03
C THR A 151 20.61 13.17 12.97
N SER A 152 20.51 13.39 14.28
CA SER A 152 21.34 12.73 15.31
C SER A 152 20.65 11.53 15.95
N GLY A 153 19.33 11.41 15.75
CA GLY A 153 18.51 10.34 16.30
C GLY A 153 18.91 8.95 15.80
N VAL A 154 18.65 7.94 16.62
CA VAL A 154 18.92 6.53 16.32
C VAL A 154 17.62 5.76 16.28
N SER A 155 17.48 4.87 15.30
CA SER A 155 16.29 4.04 15.19
C SER A 155 16.18 3.05 16.35
N THR A 156 14.94 2.80 16.80
CA THR A 156 14.59 1.75 17.75
C THR A 156 14.57 0.35 17.12
N ASN A 157 14.82 0.24 15.81
CA ASN A 157 14.72 -0.99 15.02
C ASN A 157 13.36 -1.70 15.21
N PRO A 158 12.24 -1.05 14.85
CA PRO A 158 10.93 -1.57 15.18
C PRO A 158 10.65 -2.91 14.49
N VAL A 159 9.87 -3.74 15.20
CA VAL A 159 9.42 -5.05 14.74
C VAL A 159 7.92 -5.00 14.53
N PHE A 160 7.45 -5.57 13.43
CA PHE A 160 6.03 -5.72 13.14
C PHE A 160 5.73 -7.16 12.74
N LYS A 161 4.54 -7.63 13.13
CA LYS A 161 4.17 -9.05 13.09
C LYS A 161 2.80 -9.22 12.49
N PHE A 162 2.62 -10.33 11.82
CA PHE A 162 1.35 -10.77 11.28
C PHE A 162 1.01 -12.13 11.88
N SER A 163 -0.17 -12.25 12.46
CA SER A 163 -0.68 -13.48 13.04
C SER A 163 -2.11 -13.76 12.57
N ALA A 164 -2.49 -15.04 12.51
CA ALA A 164 -3.89 -15.43 12.30
C ALA A 164 -4.27 -16.54 13.27
N GLY A 165 -5.38 -16.40 13.99
CA GLY A 165 -5.79 -17.40 14.97
C GLY A 165 -6.94 -16.94 15.85
N ASN A 166 -7.57 -17.90 16.52
CA ASN A 166 -8.50 -17.61 17.60
C ASN A 166 -7.72 -17.40 18.90
N LEU A 167 -7.96 -16.31 19.63
CA LEU A 167 -7.28 -16.09 20.90
C LEU A 167 -7.67 -17.12 21.98
N ASN A 168 -8.83 -17.76 21.86
CA ASN A 168 -9.28 -18.80 22.80
C ASN A 168 -8.75 -20.20 22.42
N THR A 169 -8.79 -20.57 21.14
CA THR A 169 -8.45 -21.93 20.69
C THR A 169 -6.98 -22.07 20.23
N ASN A 170 -6.36 -20.95 19.83
CA ASN A 170 -4.94 -20.80 19.52
C ASN A 170 -4.27 -19.76 20.47
N PRO A 171 -4.27 -20.00 21.80
CA PRO A 171 -3.91 -18.96 22.78
C PRO A 171 -2.42 -18.59 22.78
N ARG A 172 -1.55 -19.48 22.30
CA ARG A 172 -0.10 -19.23 22.23
C ARG A 172 0.24 -18.32 21.04
N PRO A 173 0.88 -17.15 21.26
CA PRO A 173 1.24 -16.23 20.18
C PRO A 173 2.14 -16.85 19.10
N SER A 174 3.08 -17.72 19.49
CA SER A 174 3.99 -18.40 18.56
C SER A 174 3.27 -19.27 17.54
N ASP A 175 2.16 -19.89 17.94
CA ASP A 175 1.44 -20.86 17.11
C ASP A 175 0.75 -20.11 15.96
N ARG A 176 0.11 -18.98 16.28
CA ARG A 176 -0.59 -18.10 15.33
C ARG A 176 0.30 -17.16 14.51
N LEU A 177 1.57 -17.01 14.86
CA LEU A 177 2.50 -16.09 14.21
C LEU A 177 2.85 -16.56 12.79
N LEU A 178 2.49 -15.76 11.78
CA LEU A 178 2.73 -16.03 10.37
C LEU A 178 4.09 -15.52 9.92
N LEU A 179 4.35 -14.24 10.19
CA LEU A 179 5.54 -13.53 9.72
C LEU A 179 5.98 -12.48 10.74
N THR A 180 7.29 -12.38 10.94
CA THR A 180 7.92 -11.27 11.68
C THR A 180 8.79 -10.46 10.73
N ALA A 181 8.63 -9.14 10.74
CA ALA A 181 9.47 -8.23 9.98
C ALA A 181 10.17 -7.25 10.92
N THR A 182 11.44 -6.95 10.64
CA THR A 182 12.24 -5.98 11.39
C THR A 182 12.72 -4.88 10.47
N LEU A 183 12.56 -3.62 10.90
CA LEU A 183 13.14 -2.46 10.24
C LEU A 183 14.50 -2.15 10.86
N LYS A 184 15.56 -2.09 10.06
CA LYS A 184 16.91 -1.70 10.50
C LYS A 184 17.52 -0.69 9.56
N PHE A 185 18.13 0.33 10.12
CA PHE A 185 18.94 1.28 9.36
C PHE A 185 20.41 0.87 9.45
N LYS A 186 21.01 0.53 8.30
CA LYS A 186 22.46 0.32 8.21
C LYS A 186 23.22 1.64 8.22
N SER A 187 22.66 2.63 7.52
CA SER A 187 23.16 4.00 7.45
C SER A 187 22.00 4.92 7.08
N ILE A 188 22.12 6.21 7.35
CA ILE A 188 21.22 7.23 6.79
C ILE A 188 22.09 8.37 6.29
N SER A 189 21.88 8.76 5.05
CA SER A 189 22.58 9.88 4.43
C SER A 189 21.63 11.06 4.36
N TYR A 190 21.78 12.02 5.26
CA TYR A 190 20.99 13.25 5.23
C TYR A 190 21.57 14.24 4.22
N LYS A 191 20.69 14.89 3.45
CA LYS A 191 21.05 15.97 2.54
C LYS A 191 20.07 17.12 2.73
N ALA A 192 20.55 18.36 2.60
CA ALA A 192 19.70 19.54 2.68
C ALA A 192 18.58 19.51 1.63
N THR A 193 18.90 19.07 0.42
CA THR A 193 17.95 18.94 -0.70
C THR A 193 18.20 17.66 -1.49
N SER A 194 17.15 17.17 -2.15
CA SER A 194 17.19 16.15 -3.21
C SER A 194 16.80 16.79 -4.54
N CYS A 195 16.69 15.98 -5.59
CA CYS A 195 15.95 16.42 -6.77
C CYS A 195 14.52 16.80 -6.37
N ASP A 196 14.03 17.89 -6.96
CA ASP A 196 12.67 18.37 -6.83
C ASP A 196 11.85 17.91 -8.04
N ILE A 197 10.55 17.73 -7.85
CA ILE A 197 9.61 17.33 -8.88
C ILE A 197 8.36 18.20 -8.83
N SER A 198 7.97 18.74 -9.97
CA SER A 198 6.78 19.57 -10.10
C SER A 198 6.05 19.29 -11.42
N VAL A 199 4.75 19.60 -11.45
CA VAL A 199 3.98 19.55 -12.70
C VAL A 199 4.34 20.79 -13.51
N SER A 200 4.62 20.63 -14.81
CA SER A 200 4.79 21.77 -15.70
C SER A 200 3.47 22.53 -15.84
N GLY A 201 3.38 23.71 -15.23
CA GLY A 201 2.18 24.53 -15.22
C GLY A 201 1.27 24.27 -14.01
N PRO A 202 -0.08 24.29 -14.17
CA PRO A 202 -0.98 24.17 -13.03
C PRO A 202 -0.99 22.74 -12.47
N SER A 203 -0.93 22.61 -11.15
CA SER A 203 -1.05 21.32 -10.44
C SER A 203 -2.43 20.67 -10.61
N GLN A 204 -3.46 21.46 -10.91
CA GLN A 204 -4.80 20.96 -11.23
C GLN A 204 -4.95 20.76 -12.75
N ILE A 205 -5.00 19.50 -13.16
CA ILE A 205 -5.25 19.11 -14.55
C ILE A 205 -6.75 18.92 -14.77
N THR A 206 -7.35 19.76 -15.61
CA THR A 206 -8.78 19.66 -15.97
C THR A 206 -8.91 18.94 -17.31
N LEU A 207 -9.44 17.72 -17.32
CA LEU A 207 -9.79 17.04 -18.58
C LEU A 207 -10.96 17.76 -19.26
N ASN A 208 -11.03 17.69 -20.59
CA ASN A 208 -12.18 18.24 -21.31
C ASN A 208 -13.44 17.43 -20.95
N THR A 209 -14.63 18.02 -21.13
CA THR A 209 -15.88 17.28 -20.96
C THR A 209 -15.99 16.23 -22.07
N ILE A 210 -16.44 15.02 -21.71
CA ILE A 210 -16.71 13.95 -22.67
C ILE A 210 -18.18 13.55 -22.59
N GLU A 211 -18.82 13.39 -23.75
CA GLU A 211 -20.17 12.86 -23.83
C GLU A 211 -20.17 11.37 -23.48
N LYS A 212 -21.19 10.92 -22.73
CA LYS A 212 -21.33 9.52 -22.32
C LYS A 212 -21.28 8.58 -23.53
N ASN A 213 -22.00 8.89 -24.60
CA ASN A 213 -22.04 8.04 -25.79
C ASN A 213 -20.65 7.92 -26.45
N THR A 214 -19.87 9.00 -26.45
CA THR A 214 -18.48 8.98 -26.94
C THR A 214 -17.61 8.08 -26.07
N LEU A 215 -17.66 8.22 -24.74
CA LEU A 215 -16.91 7.36 -23.81
C LEU A 215 -17.29 5.87 -23.98
N MET A 216 -18.59 5.56 -24.14
CA MET A 216 -19.08 4.20 -24.34
C MET A 216 -18.65 3.60 -25.68
N SER A 217 -18.48 4.42 -26.73
CA SER A 217 -18.03 3.95 -28.05
C SER A 217 -16.56 3.56 -28.11
N ILE A 218 -15.77 3.96 -27.10
CA ILE A 218 -14.33 3.71 -27.04
C ILE A 218 -14.08 2.42 -26.22
N PRO A 219 -13.14 1.55 -26.65
CA PRO A 219 -12.68 0.42 -25.84
C PRO A 219 -12.20 0.88 -24.47
N ARG A 220 -12.43 0.08 -23.41
CA ARG A 220 -11.96 0.45 -22.05
C ARG A 220 -10.44 0.69 -22.06
N GLY A 221 -10.02 1.81 -21.46
CA GLY A 221 -8.60 2.23 -21.44
C GLY A 221 -8.08 2.81 -22.77
N GLY A 222 -8.88 2.80 -23.83
CA GLY A 222 -8.59 3.47 -25.09
C GLY A 222 -8.40 4.97 -24.91
N THR A 223 -7.74 5.62 -25.86
CA THR A 223 -7.52 7.06 -25.82
C THR A 223 -8.79 7.81 -26.19
N THR A 224 -9.26 8.67 -25.30
CA THR A 224 -10.40 9.54 -25.56
C THR A 224 -9.97 10.89 -26.12
N PRO A 225 -10.88 11.64 -26.80
CA PRO A 225 -10.61 13.02 -27.21
C PRO A 225 -10.32 13.98 -26.04
N SER A 226 -10.58 13.56 -24.80
CA SER A 226 -10.36 14.35 -23.59
C SER A 226 -9.05 14.04 -22.88
N GLN A 227 -8.25 13.09 -23.40
CA GLN A 227 -6.94 12.77 -22.86
C GLN A 227 -6.07 14.03 -22.74
N LYS A 228 -5.36 14.17 -21.61
CA LYS A 228 -4.35 15.21 -21.45
C LYS A 228 -3.00 14.62 -21.11
N THR A 229 -1.97 15.17 -21.72
CA THR A 229 -0.57 14.94 -21.35
C THR A 229 -0.23 15.77 -20.14
N ILE A 230 0.39 15.13 -19.16
CA ILE A 230 0.96 15.72 -17.96
C ILE A 230 2.47 15.62 -18.11
N THR A 231 3.15 16.76 -18.00
CA THR A 231 4.61 16.83 -17.99
C THR A 231 5.05 17.11 -16.56
N MET A 232 6.03 16.35 -16.10
CA MET A 232 6.69 16.56 -14.82
C MET A 232 8.08 17.10 -15.06
N ASP A 233 8.38 18.25 -14.47
CA ASP A 233 9.71 18.83 -14.44
C ASP A 233 10.47 18.30 -13.22
N VAL A 234 11.68 17.81 -13.46
CA VAL A 234 12.59 17.31 -12.43
C VAL A 234 13.85 18.16 -12.46
N SER A 235 14.14 18.83 -11.35
CA SER A 235 15.36 19.62 -11.18
C SER A 235 16.23 19.03 -10.10
N CYS A 236 17.51 18.83 -10.39
CA CYS A 236 18.43 18.17 -9.46
C CYS A 236 19.56 19.12 -9.03
N PRO A 237 19.87 19.19 -7.72
CA PRO A 237 21.05 19.89 -7.26
C PRO A 237 22.33 19.16 -7.71
N ALA A 238 23.46 19.87 -7.73
CA ALA A 238 24.74 19.34 -8.20
C ALA A 238 25.15 17.99 -7.54
N GLY A 239 24.85 17.82 -6.24
CA GLY A 239 25.14 16.59 -5.49
C GLY A 239 24.23 15.39 -5.79
N SER A 240 23.22 15.56 -6.65
CA SER A 240 22.33 14.51 -7.12
C SER A 240 22.52 14.19 -8.61
N ILE A 241 23.22 15.06 -9.37
CA ILE A 241 23.54 14.82 -10.78
C ILE A 241 24.38 13.55 -10.92
N GLY A 242 24.07 12.72 -11.92
CA GLY A 242 24.74 11.45 -12.17
C GLY A 242 24.12 10.26 -11.43
N ASN A 243 23.41 10.49 -10.33
CA ASN A 243 22.78 9.41 -9.55
C ASN A 243 21.57 8.81 -10.28
N LYS A 244 21.25 7.56 -9.95
CA LYS A 244 20.00 6.95 -10.41
C LYS A 244 18.83 7.51 -9.61
N LEU A 245 17.76 7.89 -10.31
CA LEU A 245 16.54 8.38 -9.70
C LEU A 245 15.39 7.49 -10.10
N TYR A 246 14.63 7.02 -9.13
CA TYR A 246 13.34 6.38 -9.36
C TYR A 246 12.22 7.38 -9.18
N TYR A 247 11.13 7.18 -9.91
CA TYR A 247 9.87 7.85 -9.63
C TYR A 247 8.72 6.87 -9.70
N TRP A 248 7.68 7.11 -8.93
CA TRP A 248 6.52 6.23 -8.88
C TRP A 248 5.25 6.98 -8.51
N PHE A 249 4.13 6.31 -8.75
CA PHE A 249 2.80 6.91 -8.71
C PHE A 249 2.03 6.45 -7.47
N ASN A 250 1.66 7.41 -6.62
CA ASN A 250 0.87 7.21 -5.39
C ASN A 250 -0.57 7.73 -5.59
N PRO A 251 -1.58 6.86 -5.76
CA PRO A 251 -2.96 7.29 -5.86
C PRO A 251 -3.52 7.64 -4.46
N VAL A 252 -3.84 8.92 -4.24
CA VAL A 252 -4.17 9.47 -2.90
C VAL A 252 -5.43 8.85 -2.30
N GLY A 253 -6.41 8.46 -3.14
CA GLY A 253 -7.62 7.75 -2.73
C GLY A 253 -7.55 6.23 -2.81
N GLY A 254 -6.37 5.68 -3.14
CA GLY A 254 -6.18 4.25 -3.40
C GLY A 254 -6.43 3.84 -4.85
N THR A 255 -6.30 2.55 -5.11
CA THR A 255 -6.39 1.94 -6.45
C THR A 255 -7.79 1.44 -6.75
N SER A 256 -8.19 1.50 -8.01
CA SER A 256 -9.41 0.83 -8.48
C SER A 256 -9.20 -0.69 -8.63
N PRO A 257 -10.20 -1.52 -8.29
CA PRO A 257 -10.18 -2.95 -8.64
C PRO A 257 -10.23 -3.19 -10.15
N ALA A 258 -10.52 -2.17 -10.98
CA ALA A 258 -10.55 -2.30 -12.43
C ALA A 258 -9.17 -2.50 -13.08
N GLY A 259 -8.08 -2.25 -12.34
CA GLY A 259 -6.72 -2.58 -12.75
C GLY A 259 -5.70 -1.45 -12.60
N ASN A 260 -4.52 -1.67 -13.16
CA ASN A 260 -3.39 -0.74 -13.09
C ASN A 260 -3.73 0.64 -13.66
N GLY A 261 -3.16 1.67 -13.03
CA GLY A 261 -3.26 3.05 -13.49
C GLY A 261 -4.64 3.67 -13.28
N ILE A 262 -5.62 2.95 -12.73
CA ILE A 262 -7.00 3.42 -12.59
C ILE A 262 -7.27 3.87 -11.16
N ILE A 263 -7.78 5.08 -11.02
CA ILE A 263 -8.31 5.63 -9.77
C ILE A 263 -9.82 5.79 -9.92
N ASP A 264 -10.58 5.27 -8.95
CA ASP A 264 -12.03 5.46 -8.88
C ASP A 264 -12.38 6.94 -8.69
N ASN A 265 -13.61 7.31 -9.02
CA ASN A 265 -14.09 8.67 -8.76
C ASN A 265 -14.08 8.96 -7.26
N LEU A 266 -13.32 9.97 -6.85
CA LEU A 266 -13.25 10.42 -5.46
C LEU A 266 -14.49 11.22 -5.03
N LEU A 267 -15.34 11.63 -5.98
CA LEU A 267 -16.59 12.31 -5.70
C LEU A 267 -17.70 11.31 -5.39
N THR A 268 -18.59 11.69 -4.47
CA THR A 268 -19.79 10.91 -4.11
C THR A 268 -21.03 11.80 -4.19
N GLY A 269 -22.22 11.19 -4.22
CA GLY A 269 -23.51 11.90 -4.28
C GLY A 269 -24.02 12.14 -5.70
N SER A 270 -25.13 12.88 -5.82
CA SER A 270 -25.92 13.02 -7.06
C SER A 270 -25.19 13.76 -8.19
N GLY A 271 -24.17 14.56 -7.89
CA GLY A 271 -23.35 15.26 -8.88
C GLY A 271 -22.14 14.46 -9.39
N ALA A 272 -21.87 13.28 -8.81
CA ALA A 272 -20.74 12.45 -9.20
C ALA A 272 -21.14 11.45 -10.29
N ALA A 273 -20.27 11.29 -11.30
CA ALA A 273 -20.45 10.21 -12.27
C ALA A 273 -20.23 8.86 -11.58
N SER A 274 -21.09 7.89 -11.90
CA SER A 274 -20.98 6.49 -11.46
C SER A 274 -20.36 5.62 -12.55
N ASN A 275 -19.54 4.65 -12.14
CA ASN A 275 -18.81 3.75 -13.04
C ASN A 275 -17.88 4.46 -14.04
N VAL A 276 -17.38 5.63 -13.66
CA VAL A 276 -16.34 6.38 -14.39
C VAL A 276 -15.22 6.72 -13.41
N GLY A 277 -13.98 6.47 -13.80
CA GLY A 277 -12.78 6.90 -13.08
C GLY A 277 -11.79 7.56 -14.02
N ILE A 278 -10.55 7.72 -13.55
CA ILE A 278 -9.45 8.27 -14.34
C ILE A 278 -8.38 7.19 -14.50
N ILE A 279 -7.92 6.99 -15.72
CA ILE A 279 -6.77 6.14 -16.03
C ILE A 279 -5.54 6.99 -16.33
N PHE A 280 -4.43 6.63 -15.72
CA PHE A 280 -3.11 7.21 -15.97
C PHE A 280 -2.29 6.25 -16.82
N LYS A 281 -1.74 6.74 -17.93
CA LYS A 281 -0.94 5.94 -18.87
C LYS A 281 0.42 6.57 -19.13
N LYS A 282 1.47 5.77 -19.11
CA LYS A 282 2.80 6.12 -19.61
C LYS A 282 3.09 5.29 -20.86
N ASP A 283 3.50 5.94 -21.94
CA ASP A 283 3.79 5.28 -23.22
C ASP A 283 2.61 4.39 -23.70
N ASN A 284 1.39 4.92 -23.56
CA ASN A 284 0.10 4.26 -23.83
C ASN A 284 -0.23 3.01 -22.99
N SER A 285 0.61 2.65 -22.03
CA SER A 285 0.34 1.56 -21.09
C SER A 285 -0.11 2.12 -19.74
N PRO A 286 -1.07 1.49 -19.04
CA PRO A 286 -1.47 1.92 -17.71
C PRO A 286 -0.27 1.94 -16.75
N VAL A 287 -0.14 3.00 -15.95
CA VAL A 287 0.95 3.08 -14.97
C VAL A 287 0.77 2.06 -13.86
N ILE A 288 1.87 1.61 -13.26
CA ILE A 288 1.82 0.72 -12.11
C ILE A 288 1.92 1.58 -10.84
N PHE A 289 0.90 1.52 -9.99
CA PHE A 289 0.90 2.23 -8.71
C PHE A 289 1.77 1.50 -7.69
N TYR A 290 2.36 2.26 -6.75
CA TYR A 290 3.22 1.74 -5.67
C TYR A 290 4.46 0.95 -6.11
N ASP A 291 4.80 0.95 -7.39
CA ASP A 291 6.01 0.31 -7.90
C ASP A 291 7.17 1.32 -7.93
N ALA A 292 8.01 1.28 -6.90
CA ALA A 292 9.13 2.18 -6.72
C ALA A 292 10.35 1.88 -7.61
N GLU A 293 10.29 0.86 -8.48
CA GLU A 293 11.44 0.37 -9.24
C GLU A 293 11.23 0.40 -10.76
N THR A 294 9.96 0.44 -11.22
CA THR A 294 9.61 0.37 -12.64
C THR A 294 10.09 1.58 -13.44
N TYR A 295 9.96 2.80 -12.90
CA TYR A 295 10.30 4.02 -13.64
C TYR A 295 11.52 4.70 -13.05
N SER A 296 12.49 5.04 -13.91
CA SER A 296 13.74 5.67 -13.46
C SER A 296 14.40 6.53 -14.53
N PHE A 297 15.28 7.42 -14.07
CA PHE A 297 16.35 8.03 -14.83
C PHE A 297 17.65 7.32 -14.45
N ALA A 298 18.33 6.72 -15.44
CA ALA A 298 19.60 6.05 -15.21
C ALA A 298 20.69 7.00 -14.69
N SER A 299 20.64 8.27 -15.11
CA SER A 299 21.57 9.32 -14.69
C SER A 299 20.85 10.66 -14.61
N ALA A 300 20.67 11.16 -13.38
CA ALA A 300 20.04 12.44 -13.10
C ALA A 300 20.75 13.60 -13.79
N GLN A 301 19.99 14.46 -14.48
CA GLN A 301 20.47 15.71 -15.06
C GLN A 301 20.05 16.91 -14.20
N ALA A 302 20.70 18.06 -14.38
CA ALA A 302 20.33 19.30 -13.68
C ALA A 302 18.86 19.69 -13.93
N SER A 303 18.36 19.43 -15.14
CA SER A 303 16.96 19.58 -15.51
C SER A 303 16.59 18.46 -16.47
N GLN A 304 15.46 17.80 -16.21
CA GLN A 304 14.92 16.75 -17.06
C GLN A 304 13.40 16.68 -16.89
N GLN A 305 12.73 15.97 -17.79
CA GLN A 305 11.28 15.84 -17.77
C GLN A 305 10.86 14.42 -18.10
N PHE A 306 9.69 14.04 -17.62
CA PHE A 306 8.97 12.88 -18.14
C PHE A 306 7.50 13.21 -18.32
N LYS A 307 6.82 12.40 -19.13
CA LYS A 307 5.43 12.60 -19.51
C LYS A 307 4.62 11.35 -19.24
N PHE A 308 3.39 11.56 -18.82
CA PHE A 308 2.34 10.55 -18.77
C PHE A 308 1.02 11.22 -19.16
N THR A 309 -0.06 10.46 -19.24
CA THR A 309 -1.37 10.99 -19.64
C THR A 309 -2.42 10.63 -18.60
N ALA A 310 -3.43 11.48 -18.49
CA ALA A 310 -4.65 11.21 -17.75
C ALA A 310 -5.83 11.20 -18.73
N ASP A 311 -6.76 10.27 -18.54
CA ASP A 311 -7.91 10.07 -19.41
C ASP A 311 -9.09 9.49 -18.64
N TYR A 312 -10.31 9.59 -19.18
CA TYR A 312 -11.48 8.94 -18.58
C TYR A 312 -11.41 7.42 -18.75
N TYR A 313 -11.87 6.69 -17.74
CA TYR A 313 -12.01 5.24 -17.78
C TYR A 313 -13.42 4.83 -17.38
N ARG A 314 -14.09 4.02 -18.20
CA ARG A 314 -15.39 3.44 -17.87
C ARG A 314 -15.23 2.06 -17.21
N MET A 315 -15.86 1.88 -16.06
CA MET A 315 -15.79 0.65 -15.26
C MET A 315 -16.73 -0.45 -15.76
N SER A 316 -17.74 -0.08 -16.56
CA SER A 316 -18.74 -1.01 -17.10
C SER A 316 -18.93 -0.86 -18.61
N ASP A 317 -19.28 -1.96 -19.27
CA ASP A 317 -19.76 -1.99 -20.66
C ASP A 317 -21.27 -1.80 -20.74
N ASN A 318 -21.98 -1.93 -19.61
CA ASN A 318 -23.39 -1.65 -19.55
C ASN A 318 -23.61 -0.13 -19.47
N SER A 319 -24.12 0.46 -20.57
CA SER A 319 -24.42 1.88 -20.63
C SER A 319 -25.41 2.32 -19.53
N ALA A 320 -26.30 1.45 -19.05
CA ALA A 320 -27.25 1.81 -17.99
C ALA A 320 -26.56 2.05 -16.62
N GLU A 321 -25.40 1.44 -16.39
CA GLU A 321 -24.63 1.56 -15.14
C GLU A 321 -23.70 2.78 -15.12
N VAL A 322 -23.37 3.33 -16.30
CA VAL A 322 -22.53 4.53 -16.43
C VAL A 322 -23.40 5.77 -16.39
N THR A 323 -23.15 6.67 -15.43
CA THR A 323 -23.93 7.92 -15.31
C THR A 323 -23.08 9.14 -15.62
N ALA A 324 -23.72 10.20 -16.10
CA ALA A 324 -23.07 11.50 -16.27
C ALA A 324 -22.86 12.16 -14.90
N GLY A 325 -21.82 12.98 -14.80
CA GLY A 325 -21.49 13.73 -13.59
C GLY A 325 -20.02 14.12 -13.55
N HIS A 326 -19.60 14.70 -12.44
CA HIS A 326 -18.21 15.09 -12.22
C HIS A 326 -17.35 13.89 -11.84
N VAL A 327 -16.08 13.92 -12.26
CA VAL A 327 -15.07 12.93 -11.91
C VAL A 327 -13.88 13.66 -11.29
N LYS A 328 -13.35 13.14 -10.18
CA LYS A 328 -12.12 13.62 -9.55
C LYS A 328 -11.22 12.44 -9.24
N ALA A 329 -9.93 12.57 -9.56
CA ALA A 329 -8.86 11.70 -9.09
C ALA A 329 -7.72 12.56 -8.55
N MET A 330 -6.94 12.00 -7.63
CA MET A 330 -5.77 12.66 -7.05
C MET A 330 -4.59 11.70 -7.10
N LEU A 331 -3.48 12.19 -7.65
CA LEU A 331 -2.26 11.42 -7.84
C LEU A 331 -1.08 12.24 -7.32
N GLU A 332 -0.29 11.62 -6.47
CA GLU A 332 1.02 12.11 -6.03
C GLU A 332 2.10 11.36 -6.80
N VAL A 333 3.16 12.06 -7.19
CA VAL A 333 4.34 11.45 -7.82
C VAL A 333 5.52 11.61 -6.89
N VAL A 334 6.11 10.49 -6.51
CA VAL A 334 7.20 10.45 -5.55
C VAL A 334 8.50 10.21 -6.31
N ILE A 335 9.54 10.98 -5.99
CA ILE A 335 10.90 10.79 -6.50
C ILE A 335 11.80 10.26 -5.40
N GLN A 336 12.70 9.34 -5.74
CA GLN A 336 13.64 8.74 -4.81
C GLN A 336 15.02 8.63 -5.46
N GLU A 337 16.04 9.13 -4.76
CA GLU A 337 17.43 8.96 -5.14
C GLU A 337 17.98 7.66 -4.56
N GLU A 338 18.65 6.88 -5.41
CA GLU A 338 19.49 5.74 -4.99
C GLU A 338 20.88 6.25 -4.61
#